data_AF-A0AB32WGH6-F1
#
_entry.id   AF-A0AB32WGH6-F1
#
_cell.length_a   1.000
_cell.length_b   1.000
_cell.length_c   1.000
_cell.angle_alpha   90.00
_cell.angle_beta   90.00
_cell.angle_gamma   90.00
#
_symmetry.space_group_name_H-M   'P 1'
#
loop_
_entity.id
_entity.type
_entity.pdbx_description
1 polymer ?
#
loop_
_entity_poly.entity_id
_entity_poly.type
_entity_poly.pdbx_seq_one_letter_code
_entity_poly.pdbx_strand_id
1 'polypeptide(L)'
;MAIKSIFHEHHLLYDDSNEYEYALCDICSQQICGLVYSCERCKFALHVSCVHQQLPPQISAHPFHSQHNLTLVRSNYIDYICAKCFNLSRGHRNHCKDCDFSLEYACAFSTNDVKNRLNDDGFNKSFTLFNYRKVRKYEYICSWCENHLSGMSYGCLDNDVYIWFHDSCLINMPSIIVKHPSHPSHPLLLCNSHFDNRLCSACNLPIWEFRKAYWCRKCEFHLHLQCAKLQPSLKVELHEHDLTFFQIKANTATHLCRICGINFDFHAIGGEIAFNRCVQCNFNYHFKCLRIPNFTSHKYHRHELMLMDSYIEDDSKKYYCDICEEERKPKHWVYCCEKCKFVAHIKCALNKVVV
;
A
#
# COMPACT_ATOMS: atom_id res chain seq x y z
N MET A 1 -8.82 -40.85 -6.35
CA MET A 1 -9.67 -41.15 -5.18
C MET A 1 -10.06 -39.81 -4.56
N ALA A 2 -11.35 -39.53 -4.36
CA ALA A 2 -11.80 -38.25 -3.79
C ALA A 2 -12.12 -38.42 -2.30
N ILE A 3 -11.65 -37.51 -1.44
CA ILE A 3 -11.88 -37.60 0.01
C ILE A 3 -12.57 -36.34 0.53
N LYS A 4 -13.49 -36.49 1.49
CA LYS A 4 -14.06 -35.36 2.20
C LYS A 4 -13.22 -35.08 3.44
N SER A 5 -12.52 -33.94 3.44
CA SER A 5 -11.72 -33.50 4.58
C SER A 5 -12.60 -32.77 5.60
N ILE A 6 -12.31 -32.91 6.89
CA ILE A 6 -12.99 -32.12 7.93
C ILE A 6 -12.61 -30.62 7.89
N PHE A 7 -11.55 -30.28 7.15
CA PHE A 7 -11.04 -28.93 6.99
C PHE A 7 -11.58 -28.21 5.76
N HIS A 8 -12.31 -28.92 4.89
CA HIS A 8 -12.80 -28.36 3.64
C HIS A 8 -14.12 -29.00 3.22
N GLU A 9 -15.13 -28.18 2.91
CA GLU A 9 -16.49 -28.66 2.65
C GLU A 9 -16.61 -29.47 1.35
N HIS A 10 -15.77 -29.18 0.36
CA HIS A 10 -15.72 -29.91 -0.91
C HIS A 10 -14.86 -31.17 -0.80
N HIS A 11 -15.16 -32.14 -1.67
CA HIS A 11 -14.29 -33.28 -1.86
C HIS A 11 -12.95 -32.82 -2.45
N LEU A 12 -11.87 -33.29 -1.84
CA LEU A 12 -10.51 -33.08 -2.32
C LEU A 12 -10.15 -34.19 -3.30
N LEU A 13 -9.62 -33.79 -4.45
CA LEU A 13 -9.08 -34.69 -5.45
C LEU A 13 -7.65 -35.03 -5.08
N TYR A 14 -7.30 -36.30 -5.26
CA TYR A 14 -5.93 -36.78 -5.09
C TYR A 14 -5.18 -36.60 -6.40
N ASP A 15 -4.12 -35.81 -6.37
CA ASP A 15 -3.36 -35.44 -7.56
C ASP A 15 -1.86 -35.31 -7.27
N ASP A 16 -1.04 -35.18 -8.32
CA ASP A 16 0.38 -34.89 -8.20
C ASP A 16 0.62 -33.37 -8.15
N SER A 17 1.42 -32.89 -7.19
CA SER A 17 1.72 -31.46 -7.03
C SER A 17 2.58 -30.88 -8.16
N ASN A 18 3.06 -31.71 -9.10
CA ASN A 18 3.88 -31.27 -10.23
C ASN A 18 3.18 -30.25 -11.14
N GLU A 19 1.85 -30.10 -11.07
CA GLU A 19 1.10 -29.03 -11.76
C GLU A 19 1.00 -27.71 -10.95
N TYR A 20 1.44 -27.71 -9.69
CA TYR A 20 1.33 -26.58 -8.75
C TYR A 20 2.70 -26.22 -8.17
N GLU A 21 3.52 -25.51 -8.95
CA GLU A 21 4.75 -24.89 -8.45
C GLU A 21 4.43 -24.08 -7.16
N TYR A 22 5.05 -24.48 -6.03
CA TYR A 22 4.97 -23.83 -4.71
C TYR A 22 3.64 -23.96 -3.93
N ALA A 23 2.93 -25.09 -4.05
CA ALA A 23 1.79 -25.37 -3.17
C ALA A 23 2.22 -25.49 -1.69
N LEU A 24 1.56 -24.77 -0.78
CA LEU A 24 1.68 -24.93 0.67
C LEU A 24 0.49 -25.73 1.19
N CYS A 25 0.71 -26.59 2.18
CA CYS A 25 -0.36 -27.30 2.88
C CYS A 25 -1.12 -26.35 3.80
N ASP A 26 -2.43 -26.27 3.65
CA ASP A 26 -3.29 -25.36 4.43
C ASP A 26 -3.36 -25.71 5.93
N ILE A 27 -2.91 -26.90 6.34
CA ILE A 27 -2.88 -27.31 7.76
C ILE A 27 -1.52 -27.01 8.41
N CYS A 28 -0.42 -27.43 7.79
CA CYS A 28 0.90 -27.34 8.42
C CYS A 28 1.74 -26.17 7.90
N SER A 29 1.24 -25.44 6.89
CA SER A 29 1.90 -24.31 6.23
C SER A 29 3.28 -24.66 5.63
N GLN A 30 3.60 -25.94 5.46
CA GLN A 30 4.83 -26.42 4.81
C GLN A 30 4.60 -26.65 3.32
N GLN A 31 5.68 -26.57 2.54
CA GLN A 31 5.66 -26.88 1.12
C GLN A 31 5.22 -28.32 0.86
N ILE A 32 4.35 -28.48 -0.13
CA ILE A 32 3.94 -29.79 -0.63
C ILE A 32 4.90 -30.19 -1.73
N CYS A 33 5.51 -31.36 -1.56
CA CYS A 33 6.36 -32.00 -2.55
C CYS A 33 5.76 -33.39 -2.85
N GLY A 34 5.39 -33.64 -4.11
CA GLY A 34 4.77 -34.90 -4.53
C GLY A 34 3.24 -34.91 -4.40
N LEU A 35 2.65 -35.96 -3.83
CA LEU A 35 1.20 -36.16 -3.89
C LEU A 35 0.43 -35.21 -2.95
N VAL A 36 -0.71 -34.70 -3.44
CA VAL A 36 -1.53 -33.68 -2.77
C VAL A 36 -3.02 -34.04 -2.82
N TYR A 37 -3.75 -33.66 -1.78
CA TYR A 37 -5.21 -33.57 -1.84
C TYR A 37 -5.60 -32.12 -2.03
N SER A 38 -6.20 -31.79 -3.17
CA SER A 38 -6.52 -30.41 -3.53
C SER A 38 -7.99 -30.21 -3.89
N CYS A 39 -8.48 -28.98 -3.70
CA CYS A 39 -9.74 -28.52 -4.26
C CYS A 39 -9.43 -27.42 -5.26
N GLU A 40 -9.61 -27.70 -6.55
CA GLU A 40 -9.35 -26.72 -7.62
C GLU A 40 -10.20 -25.46 -7.49
N ARG A 41 -11.46 -25.62 -7.07
CA ARG A 41 -12.43 -24.52 -6.91
C ARG A 41 -11.99 -23.53 -5.83
N CYS A 42 -11.47 -24.04 -4.72
CA CYS A 42 -11.13 -23.24 -3.55
C CYS A 42 -9.63 -22.98 -3.40
N LYS A 43 -8.79 -23.59 -4.26
CA LYS A 43 -7.33 -23.57 -4.18
C LYS A 43 -6.80 -24.01 -2.80
N PHE A 44 -7.52 -24.94 -2.19
CA PHE A 44 -7.18 -25.60 -0.93
C PHE A 44 -6.33 -26.83 -1.23
N ALA A 45 -5.26 -27.08 -0.47
CA ALA A 45 -4.32 -28.15 -0.70
C ALA A 45 -3.77 -28.71 0.62
N LEU A 46 -3.74 -30.02 0.76
CA LEU A 46 -3.23 -30.73 1.94
C LEU A 46 -2.21 -31.80 1.54
N HIS A 47 -1.18 -31.99 2.37
CA HIS A 47 -0.40 -33.23 2.28
C HIS A 47 -1.29 -34.44 2.51
N VAL A 48 -0.95 -35.55 1.86
CA VAL A 48 -1.58 -36.87 2.11
C VAL A 48 -1.59 -37.21 3.60
N SER A 49 -0.48 -36.93 4.30
CA SER A 49 -0.35 -37.14 5.74
C SER A 49 -1.18 -36.19 6.60
N CYS A 50 -1.56 -35.02 6.08
CA CYS A 50 -2.32 -34.01 6.81
C CYS A 50 -3.85 -34.18 6.66
N VAL A 51 -4.32 -34.88 5.62
CA VAL A 51 -5.76 -35.09 5.37
C VAL A 51 -6.48 -35.80 6.51
N HIS A 52 -5.78 -36.68 7.22
CA HIS A 52 -6.36 -37.48 8.31
C HIS A 52 -5.96 -36.99 9.72
N GLN A 53 -5.25 -35.88 9.85
CA GLN A 53 -4.90 -35.36 11.17
C GLN A 53 -6.17 -34.94 11.92
N GLN A 54 -6.49 -35.65 13.00
CA GLN A 54 -7.49 -35.21 13.97
C GLN A 54 -6.82 -34.18 14.88
N LEU A 55 -7.18 -32.91 14.70
CA LEU A 55 -6.65 -31.84 15.54
C LEU A 55 -7.37 -31.87 16.89
N PRO A 56 -6.68 -31.73 18.02
CA PRO A 56 -7.33 -31.52 19.29
C PRO A 56 -8.25 -30.29 19.20
N PRO A 57 -9.54 -30.41 19.51
CA PRO A 57 -10.46 -29.28 19.42
C PRO A 57 -10.13 -28.18 20.45
N GLN A 58 -9.45 -28.57 21.53
CA GLN A 58 -9.04 -27.68 22.61
C GLN A 58 -7.66 -28.06 23.15
N ILE A 59 -6.92 -27.04 23.59
CA ILE A 59 -5.66 -27.18 24.31
C ILE A 59 -5.86 -26.56 25.70
N SER A 60 -5.82 -27.38 26.73
CA SER A 60 -5.78 -26.92 28.13
C SER A 60 -4.33 -26.70 28.55
N ALA A 61 -4.04 -25.53 29.10
CA ALA A 61 -2.73 -25.14 29.64
C ALA A 61 -1.55 -25.20 28.64
N HIS A 62 -1.57 -24.36 27.61
CA HIS A 62 -0.44 -24.22 26.70
C HIS A 62 0.76 -23.53 27.41
N PRO A 63 2.03 -23.91 27.14
CA PRO A 63 3.19 -23.32 27.85
C PRO A 63 3.31 -21.80 27.77
N PHE A 64 2.83 -21.21 26.67
CA PHE A 64 2.82 -19.76 26.44
C PHE A 64 1.50 -19.09 26.86
N HIS A 65 0.49 -19.88 27.25
CA HIS A 65 -0.83 -19.39 27.67
C HIS A 65 -1.54 -20.44 28.53
N SER A 66 -1.22 -20.44 29.84
CA SER A 66 -1.69 -21.45 30.78
C SER A 66 -2.99 -21.09 31.50
N GLN A 67 -3.38 -19.82 31.48
CA GLN A 67 -4.51 -19.28 32.25
C GLN A 67 -5.88 -19.61 31.64
N HIS A 68 -5.94 -19.81 30.32
CA HIS A 68 -7.18 -20.10 29.62
C HIS A 68 -7.00 -21.24 28.62
N ASN A 69 -8.14 -21.81 28.20
CA ASN A 69 -8.17 -22.85 27.18
C ASN A 69 -8.14 -22.23 25.78
N LEU A 70 -7.35 -22.81 24.90
CA LEU A 70 -7.37 -22.45 23.48
C LEU A 70 -8.37 -23.34 22.74
N THR A 71 -9.23 -22.73 21.95
CA THR A 71 -10.15 -23.45 21.06
C THR A 71 -9.65 -23.37 19.63
N LEU A 72 -9.77 -24.47 18.88
CA LEU A 72 -9.49 -24.45 17.46
C LEU A 72 -10.53 -23.60 16.72
N VAL A 73 -10.07 -22.52 16.09
CA VAL A 73 -10.83 -21.69 15.16
C VAL A 73 -10.34 -22.03 13.75
N ARG A 74 -11.25 -22.54 12.92
CA ARG A 74 -10.93 -22.80 11.51
C ARG A 74 -10.74 -21.48 10.78
N SER A 75 -9.90 -21.48 9.74
CA SER A 75 -9.68 -20.30 8.91
C SER A 75 -11.03 -19.69 8.50
N ASN A 76 -11.21 -18.43 8.84
CA ASN A 76 -12.37 -17.62 8.51
C ASN A 76 -11.96 -16.39 7.67
N TYR A 77 -10.77 -16.45 7.05
CA TYR A 77 -10.17 -15.38 6.25
C TYR A 77 -9.84 -14.08 7.00
N ILE A 78 -9.96 -14.06 8.33
CA ILE A 78 -9.54 -12.93 9.18
C ILE A 78 -8.06 -13.06 9.49
N ASP A 79 -7.30 -11.99 9.25
CA ASP A 79 -5.89 -11.92 9.60
C ASP A 79 -5.68 -11.90 11.11
N TYR A 80 -4.62 -12.57 11.56
CA TYR A 80 -4.13 -12.48 12.93
C TYR A 80 -2.63 -12.67 12.97
N ILE A 81 -2.01 -12.22 14.06
CA ILE A 81 -0.60 -12.42 14.34
C ILE A 81 -0.47 -13.63 15.26
N CYS A 82 0.32 -14.62 14.84
CA CYS A 82 0.63 -15.76 15.69
C CYS A 82 1.54 -15.34 16.84
N ALA A 83 1.10 -15.54 18.09
CA ALA A 83 1.84 -15.16 19.29
C ALA A 83 3.20 -15.88 19.48
N LYS A 84 3.47 -16.95 18.72
CA LYS A 84 4.73 -17.69 18.78
C LYS A 84 5.72 -17.30 17.67
N CYS A 85 5.28 -17.33 16.42
CA CYS A 85 6.16 -17.10 15.27
C CYS A 85 6.12 -15.65 14.76
N PHE A 86 5.18 -14.83 15.26
CA PHE A 86 4.93 -13.44 14.87
C PHE A 86 4.57 -13.27 13.40
N ASN A 87 4.30 -14.35 12.67
CA ASN A 87 3.85 -14.24 11.30
C ASN A 87 2.39 -13.75 11.28
N LEU A 88 2.08 -12.87 10.33
CA LEU A 88 0.70 -12.61 9.93
C LEU A 88 0.16 -13.85 9.21
N SER A 89 -0.98 -14.36 9.65
CA SER A 89 -1.59 -15.57 9.10
C SER A 89 -3.09 -15.42 8.94
N ARG A 90 -3.65 -16.16 7.98
CA ARG A 90 -5.09 -16.41 7.80
C ARG A 90 -5.43 -17.89 8.01
N GLY A 91 -4.45 -18.71 8.40
CA GLY A 91 -4.59 -20.14 8.56
C GLY A 91 -5.40 -20.52 9.81
N HIS A 92 -5.62 -21.83 9.99
CA HIS A 92 -6.24 -22.36 11.20
C HIS A 92 -5.48 -21.93 12.46
N ARG A 93 -6.19 -21.57 13.53
CA ARG A 93 -5.59 -21.03 14.75
C ARG A 93 -6.17 -21.66 16.01
N ASN A 94 -5.35 -21.80 17.03
CA ASN A 94 -5.79 -22.03 18.40
C ASN A 94 -5.93 -20.66 19.08
N HIS A 95 -7.15 -20.29 19.43
CA HIS A 95 -7.49 -18.96 19.93
C HIS A 95 -8.10 -19.05 21.34
N CYS A 96 -7.67 -18.17 22.22
CA CYS A 96 -8.31 -17.95 23.51
C CYS A 96 -9.57 -17.10 23.32
N LYS A 97 -10.68 -17.46 23.95
CA LYS A 97 -11.91 -16.65 23.88
C LYS A 97 -11.94 -15.51 24.89
N ASP A 98 -11.12 -15.62 25.94
CA ASP A 98 -11.10 -14.70 27.07
C ASP A 98 -10.07 -13.58 26.89
N CYS A 99 -9.11 -13.74 25.97
CA CYS A 99 -8.12 -12.73 25.62
C CYS A 99 -7.68 -12.82 24.15
N ASP A 100 -7.01 -11.78 23.64
CA ASP A 100 -6.49 -11.75 22.27
C ASP A 100 -5.18 -12.56 22.11
N PHE A 101 -5.24 -13.84 22.46
CA PHE A 101 -4.14 -14.78 22.27
C PHE A 101 -4.48 -15.77 21.16
N SER A 102 -3.66 -15.77 20.11
CA SER A 102 -3.84 -16.64 18.94
C SER A 102 -2.53 -17.29 18.54
N LEU A 103 -2.56 -18.60 18.31
CA LEU A 103 -1.44 -19.36 17.74
C LEU A 103 -1.87 -20.00 16.44
N GLU A 104 -1.05 -19.87 15.40
CA GLU A 104 -1.20 -20.70 14.22
C GLU A 104 -1.18 -22.17 14.62
N TYR A 105 -2.01 -22.99 13.97
CA TYR A 105 -2.20 -24.38 14.36
C TYR A 105 -0.87 -25.14 14.51
N ALA A 106 0.00 -25.08 13.50
CA ALA A 106 1.31 -25.70 13.53
C ALA A 106 2.22 -25.17 14.66
N CYS A 107 2.07 -23.90 15.05
CA CYS A 107 2.85 -23.28 16.12
C CYS A 107 2.43 -23.76 17.51
N ALA A 108 1.16 -24.11 17.71
CA ALA A 108 0.65 -24.61 18.99
C ALA A 108 1.20 -25.99 19.36
N PHE A 109 1.64 -26.77 18.37
CA PHE A 109 2.16 -28.14 18.57
C PHE A 109 3.65 -28.27 18.26
N SER A 110 4.31 -27.21 17.79
CA SER A 110 5.75 -27.27 17.53
C SER A 110 6.53 -27.21 18.85
N THR A 111 7.58 -28.03 18.96
CA THR A 111 8.48 -28.06 20.13
C THR A 111 9.60 -27.03 20.04
N ASN A 112 9.76 -26.35 18.89
CA ASN A 112 10.79 -25.35 18.70
C ASN A 112 10.49 -24.09 19.52
N ASP A 113 11.37 -23.80 20.48
CA ASP A 113 11.45 -22.55 21.21
C ASP A 113 11.97 -21.43 20.28
N VAL A 114 11.11 -20.93 19.39
CA VAL A 114 11.41 -19.67 18.70
C VAL A 114 11.21 -18.55 19.73
N LYS A 115 12.25 -18.26 20.51
CA LYS A 115 12.35 -17.04 21.33
C LYS A 115 12.62 -15.83 20.44
N ASN A 116 11.72 -15.51 19.53
CA ASN A 116 11.70 -14.17 18.95
C ASN A 116 10.83 -13.31 19.86
N ARG A 117 11.31 -12.95 21.06
CA ARG A 117 10.66 -11.86 21.78
C ARG A 117 10.89 -10.60 20.96
N LEU A 118 9.96 -10.28 20.07
CA LEU A 118 9.85 -8.95 19.52
C LEU A 118 9.44 -8.09 20.70
N ASN A 119 10.38 -7.33 21.25
CA ASN A 119 10.09 -6.37 22.29
C ASN A 119 9.06 -5.39 21.73
N ASP A 120 7.88 -5.39 22.33
CA ASP A 120 6.94 -4.28 22.22
C ASP A 120 7.56 -3.10 22.99
N ASP A 121 8.57 -2.47 22.37
CA ASP A 121 9.24 -1.28 22.90
C ASP A 121 8.32 -0.07 22.72
N GLY A 122 7.17 -0.08 23.41
CA GLY A 122 6.39 1.11 23.80
C GLY A 122 6.04 2.14 22.71
N PHE A 123 6.26 1.85 21.43
CA PHE A 123 6.10 2.79 20.33
C PHE A 123 4.65 2.74 19.88
N ASN A 124 3.81 3.43 20.65
CA ASN A 124 2.38 3.64 20.41
C ASN A 124 1.56 2.35 20.61
N LYS A 125 0.61 2.36 21.56
CA LYS A 125 -0.36 1.27 21.84
C LYS A 125 -1.29 0.89 20.65
N SER A 126 -0.95 1.26 19.41
CA SER A 126 -1.79 1.18 18.22
C SER A 126 -1.20 0.37 17.07
N PHE A 127 0.08 -0.05 17.12
CA PHE A 127 0.69 -0.85 16.06
C PHE A 127 1.42 -2.07 16.61
N THR A 128 1.12 -3.25 16.07
CA THR A 128 1.76 -4.51 16.44
C THR A 128 2.85 -4.84 15.42
N LEU A 129 4.04 -5.23 15.88
CA LEU A 129 5.12 -5.73 15.04
C LEU A 129 4.86 -7.19 14.66
N PHE A 130 5.01 -7.51 13.38
CA PHE A 130 4.84 -8.85 12.84
C PHE A 130 5.79 -9.10 11.68
N ASN A 131 5.99 -10.38 11.37
CA ASN A 131 6.67 -10.81 10.16
C ASN A 131 5.66 -11.07 9.05
N TYR A 132 5.71 -10.27 7.99
CA TYR A 132 4.91 -10.48 6.80
C TYR A 132 5.57 -11.51 5.89
N ARG A 133 4.98 -12.71 5.84
CA ARG A 133 5.22 -13.71 4.81
C ARG A 133 4.03 -13.66 3.86
N LYS A 134 4.28 -13.50 2.56
CA LYS A 134 3.24 -13.32 1.53
C LYS A 134 2.10 -14.33 1.71
N VAL A 135 0.95 -13.84 2.18
CA VAL A 135 -0.32 -14.57 2.20
C VAL A 135 -0.98 -14.30 0.84
N ARG A 136 -1.35 -15.34 0.08
CA ARG A 136 -1.69 -15.27 -1.36
C ARG A 136 -2.67 -14.14 -1.79
N LYS A 137 -2.65 -13.84 -3.10
CA LYS A 137 -3.44 -12.92 -3.97
C LYS A 137 -3.63 -11.45 -3.57
N TYR A 138 -3.78 -11.10 -2.29
CA TYR A 138 -3.94 -9.70 -1.85
C TYR A 138 -2.75 -9.26 -1.01
N GLU A 139 -1.85 -8.50 -1.63
CA GLU A 139 -0.62 -8.04 -0.98
C GLU A 139 -0.87 -6.74 -0.22
N TYR A 140 -0.52 -6.72 1.07
CA TYR A 140 -0.51 -5.48 1.83
C TYR A 140 0.56 -4.52 1.32
N ILE A 141 0.23 -3.23 1.35
CA ILE A 141 1.09 -2.15 0.87
C ILE A 141 1.48 -1.28 2.06
N CYS A 142 2.77 -0.94 2.14
CA CYS A 142 3.29 -0.01 3.13
C CYS A 142 2.72 1.40 2.87
N SER A 143 2.08 1.98 3.88
CA SER A 143 1.48 3.32 3.83
C SER A 143 2.50 4.45 3.73
N TRP A 144 3.79 4.14 3.86
CA TRP A 144 4.89 5.08 3.63
C TRP A 144 5.47 4.93 2.23
N CYS A 145 6.05 3.78 1.89
CA CYS A 145 6.81 3.63 0.64
C CYS A 145 5.99 3.16 -0.56
N GLU A 146 4.72 2.82 -0.37
CA GLU A 146 3.80 2.30 -1.40
C GLU A 146 4.25 0.98 -2.06
N ASN A 147 5.30 0.34 -1.54
CA ASN A 147 5.71 -1.00 -1.94
C ASN A 147 4.97 -2.05 -1.12
N HIS A 148 4.89 -3.26 -1.69
CA HIS A 148 4.37 -4.42 -0.99
C HIS A 148 5.17 -4.69 0.29
N LEU A 149 4.47 -5.11 1.35
CA LEU A 149 5.09 -5.52 2.59
C LEU A 149 6.01 -6.73 2.36
N SER A 150 7.06 -6.80 3.17
CA SER A 150 7.99 -7.93 3.21
C SER A 150 8.72 -7.94 4.55
N GLY A 151 8.94 -9.13 5.10
CA GLY A 151 9.67 -9.29 6.36
C GLY A 151 9.01 -8.54 7.52
N MET A 152 9.81 -7.93 8.40
CA MET A 152 9.30 -7.23 9.59
C MET A 152 8.47 -6.00 9.21
N SER A 153 7.28 -5.89 9.78
CA SER A 153 6.30 -4.86 9.48
C SER A 153 5.44 -4.53 10.70
N TYR A 154 4.98 -3.30 10.80
CA TYR A 154 4.02 -2.85 11.80
C TYR A 154 2.63 -2.72 11.19
N GLY A 155 1.60 -3.04 11.97
CA GLY A 155 0.21 -2.92 11.54
C GLY A 155 -0.77 -2.73 12.66
N CYS A 156 -1.89 -2.08 12.34
CA CYS A 156 -3.06 -2.04 13.21
C CYS A 156 -4.06 -3.08 12.72
N LEU A 157 -4.51 -3.97 13.61
CA LEU A 157 -5.52 -4.99 13.32
C LEU A 157 -6.91 -4.62 13.86
N ASP A 158 -7.09 -3.41 14.38
CA ASP A 158 -8.37 -2.96 14.93
C ASP A 158 -9.38 -2.63 13.82
N ASN A 159 -10.61 -3.13 14.02
CA ASN A 159 -11.87 -2.86 13.33
C ASN A 159 -11.75 -1.93 12.09
N ASP A 160 -11.52 -2.55 10.93
CA ASP A 160 -11.61 -1.96 9.58
C ASP A 160 -10.52 -0.94 9.18
N VAL A 161 -9.50 -0.70 10.00
CA VAL A 161 -8.41 0.24 9.68
C VAL A 161 -7.12 -0.48 9.31
N TYR A 162 -6.98 -0.82 8.02
CA TYR A 162 -5.78 -1.46 7.47
C TYR A 162 -4.66 -0.43 7.20
N ILE A 163 -3.83 -0.18 8.22
CA ILE A 163 -2.61 0.66 8.10
C ILE A 163 -1.39 -0.20 8.38
N TRP A 164 -0.44 -0.18 7.44
CA TRP A 164 0.76 -1.00 7.50
C TRP A 164 2.02 -0.21 7.19
N PHE A 165 3.12 -0.56 7.83
CA PHE A 165 4.45 -0.02 7.55
C PHE A 165 5.47 -1.15 7.53
N HIS A 166 6.47 -1.10 6.64
CA HIS A 166 7.71 -1.85 6.91
C HIS A 166 8.32 -1.33 8.20
N ASP A 167 8.97 -2.21 8.97
CA ASP A 167 9.73 -1.85 10.17
C ASP A 167 10.70 -0.69 9.89
N SER A 168 11.52 -0.85 8.85
CA SER A 168 12.46 0.18 8.39
C SER A 168 11.78 1.47 7.93
N CYS A 169 10.58 1.42 7.37
CA CYS A 169 9.86 2.62 6.93
C CYS A 169 9.29 3.41 8.10
N LEU A 170 8.83 2.73 9.15
CA LEU A 170 8.28 3.39 10.33
C LEU A 170 9.40 4.04 11.16
N ILE A 171 10.52 3.32 11.36
CA ILE A 171 11.67 3.79 12.13
C ILE A 171 12.35 4.99 11.45
N ASN A 172 12.54 4.92 10.13
CA ASN A 172 13.21 5.98 9.37
C ASN A 172 12.27 7.10 8.92
N MET A 173 11.00 7.09 9.35
CA MET A 173 10.05 8.15 9.01
C MET A 173 10.45 9.45 9.71
N PRO A 174 10.62 10.56 8.98
CA PRO A 174 10.94 11.83 9.60
C PRO A 174 9.86 12.25 10.60
N SER A 175 10.25 12.57 11.83
CA SER A 175 9.31 13.16 12.80
C SER A 175 9.02 14.62 12.49
N ILE A 176 9.88 15.28 11.70
CA ILE A 176 9.79 16.69 11.34
C ILE A 176 10.23 16.89 9.88
N ILE A 177 9.44 17.63 9.11
CA ILE A 177 9.86 18.19 7.82
C ILE A 177 10.15 19.68 8.05
N VAL A 178 11.43 20.04 8.04
CA VAL A 178 11.87 21.41 8.38
C VAL A 178 11.34 22.44 7.38
N LYS A 179 11.37 22.11 6.09
CA LYS A 179 10.91 22.99 5.01
C LYS A 179 10.20 22.15 3.96
N HIS A 180 8.89 22.34 3.84
CA HIS A 180 8.10 21.69 2.80
C HIS A 180 7.88 22.68 1.64
N PRO A 181 8.01 22.28 0.36
CA PRO A 181 7.83 23.19 -0.78
C PRO A 181 6.48 23.90 -0.78
N SER A 182 5.42 23.21 -0.36
CA SER A 182 4.06 23.76 -0.26
C SER A 182 3.76 24.50 1.05
N HIS A 183 4.70 24.50 2.00
CA HIS A 183 4.58 25.21 3.26
C HIS A 183 5.97 25.57 3.82
N PRO A 184 6.69 26.51 3.17
CA PRO A 184 8.10 26.75 3.48
C PRO A 184 8.31 27.56 4.77
N SER A 185 7.29 28.25 5.26
CA SER A 185 7.40 29.19 6.39
C SER A 185 7.49 28.51 7.76
N HIS A 186 6.99 27.28 7.89
CA HIS A 186 6.98 26.56 9.17
C HIS A 186 7.29 25.07 8.98
N PRO A 187 7.93 24.44 9.97
CA PRO A 187 8.14 23.01 9.95
C PRO A 187 6.82 22.25 10.13
N LEU A 188 6.72 21.08 9.50
CA LEU A 188 5.62 20.15 9.69
C LEU A 188 6.04 19.05 10.66
N LEU A 189 5.23 18.80 11.69
CA LEU A 189 5.46 17.73 12.67
C LEU A 189 4.66 16.49 12.29
N LEU A 190 5.23 15.31 12.48
CA LEU A 190 4.48 14.05 12.40
C LEU A 190 3.59 13.92 13.63
N CYS A 191 2.29 13.68 13.43
CA CYS A 191 1.33 13.52 14.52
C CYS A 191 0.52 12.23 14.38
N ASN A 192 0.17 11.66 15.54
CA ASN A 192 -0.70 10.48 15.69
C ASN A 192 -2.08 10.90 16.23
N SER A 193 -2.65 12.00 15.75
CA SER A 193 -3.90 12.55 16.27
C SER A 193 -5.13 12.03 15.53
N HIS A 194 -6.29 12.10 16.20
CA HIS A 194 -7.61 12.05 15.57
C HIS A 194 -7.77 13.31 14.71
N PHE A 195 -7.57 13.15 13.40
CA PHE A 195 -7.81 14.22 12.45
C PHE A 195 -9.30 14.23 12.11
N ASP A 196 -10.17 14.65 13.04
CA ASP A 196 -11.65 14.71 12.94
C ASP A 196 -12.16 15.14 11.54
N ASN A 197 -12.17 14.22 10.58
CA ASN A 197 -12.34 14.45 9.15
C ASN A 197 -11.60 15.69 8.57
N ARG A 198 -10.41 16.02 9.07
CA ARG A 198 -9.61 17.14 8.53
C ARG A 198 -9.18 16.84 7.10
N LEU A 199 -9.21 17.84 6.22
CA LEU A 199 -8.79 17.68 4.83
C LEU A 199 -7.27 17.89 4.71
N CYS A 200 -6.63 17.05 3.90
CA CYS A 200 -5.25 17.26 3.49
C CYS A 200 -5.16 18.53 2.63
N SER A 201 -4.32 19.49 3.00
CA SER A 201 -4.15 20.77 2.30
C SER A 201 -3.64 20.59 0.85
N ALA A 202 -2.95 19.48 0.57
CA ALA A 202 -2.46 19.15 -0.76
C ALA A 202 -3.55 18.54 -1.65
N CYS A 203 -4.06 17.35 -1.32
CA CYS A 203 -5.00 16.64 -2.19
C CYS A 203 -6.48 16.88 -1.87
N ASN A 204 -6.79 17.61 -0.79
CA ASN A 204 -8.14 17.88 -0.28
C ASN A 204 -8.98 16.65 0.05
N LEU A 205 -8.37 15.47 0.12
CA LEU A 205 -9.03 14.27 0.62
C LEU A 205 -8.98 14.24 2.15
N PRO A 206 -9.99 13.64 2.81
CA PRO A 206 -9.97 13.44 4.24
C PRO A 206 -8.71 12.70 4.70
N ILE A 207 -8.13 13.17 5.80
CA ILE A 207 -7.17 12.40 6.59
C ILE A 207 -8.01 11.62 7.59
N TRP A 208 -8.27 10.34 7.28
CA TRP A 208 -9.08 9.51 8.15
C TRP A 208 -8.45 9.32 9.53
N GLU A 209 -9.30 9.05 10.51
CA GLU A 209 -8.92 8.77 11.88
C GLU A 209 -7.86 7.67 11.95
N PHE A 210 -6.98 7.74 12.97
CA PHE A 210 -5.88 6.80 13.22
C PHE A 210 -4.75 6.79 12.18
N ARG A 211 -4.82 7.59 11.10
CA ARG A 211 -3.72 7.78 10.14
C ARG A 211 -2.69 8.75 10.69
N LYS A 212 -1.42 8.37 10.63
CA LYS A 212 -0.30 9.33 10.77
C LYS A 212 -0.37 10.38 9.66
N ALA A 213 -0.12 11.63 10.00
CA ALA A 213 -0.04 12.72 9.04
C ALA A 213 0.92 13.80 9.53
N TYR A 214 1.41 14.62 8.60
CA TYR A 214 2.20 15.79 8.92
C TYR A 214 1.29 16.99 9.12
N TRP A 215 1.58 17.81 10.12
CA TRP A 215 0.79 19.01 10.37
C TRP A 215 1.63 20.20 10.84
N CYS A 216 1.13 21.40 10.55
CA CYS A 216 1.56 22.64 11.17
C CYS A 216 0.39 23.19 11.98
N ARG A 217 0.52 23.15 13.31
CA ARG A 217 -0.51 23.67 14.24
C ARG A 217 -0.76 25.17 14.05
N LYS A 218 0.27 25.95 13.71
CA LYS A 218 0.15 27.41 13.56
C LYS A 218 -0.72 27.81 12.37
N CYS A 219 -0.69 27.00 11.30
CA CYS A 219 -1.36 27.33 10.04
C CYS A 219 -2.54 26.42 9.73
N GLU A 220 -2.87 25.48 10.62
CA GLU A 220 -3.85 24.41 10.38
C GLU A 220 -3.60 23.69 9.04
N PHE A 221 -2.33 23.48 8.72
CA PHE A 221 -1.90 22.87 7.47
C PHE A 221 -1.64 21.39 7.71
N HIS A 222 -2.29 20.51 6.96
CA HIS A 222 -2.25 19.06 7.16
C HIS A 222 -1.90 18.33 5.87
N LEU A 223 -1.03 17.33 5.92
CA LEU A 223 -0.67 16.50 4.78
C LEU A 223 -0.73 15.02 5.15
N HIS A 224 -1.38 14.20 4.29
CA HIS A 224 -1.13 12.76 4.32
C HIS A 224 0.37 12.49 4.22
N LEU A 225 0.83 11.36 4.77
CA LEU A 225 2.23 10.92 4.63
C LEU A 225 2.72 10.96 3.19
N GLN A 226 1.88 10.50 2.25
CA GLN A 226 2.22 10.50 0.84
C GLN A 226 2.23 11.91 0.24
N CYS A 227 1.31 12.77 0.66
CA CYS A 227 1.27 14.16 0.20
C CYS A 227 2.49 14.97 0.66
N ALA A 228 3.07 14.61 1.81
CA ALA A 228 4.29 15.23 2.31
C ALA A 228 5.56 14.86 1.51
N LYS A 229 5.48 13.83 0.65
CA LYS A 229 6.55 13.46 -0.29
C LYS A 229 6.41 14.11 -1.66
N LEU A 230 5.25 14.73 -1.93
CA LEU A 230 4.99 15.34 -3.23
C LEU A 230 5.87 16.57 -3.39
N GLN A 231 6.55 16.63 -4.53
CA GLN A 231 7.30 17.78 -4.97
C GLN A 231 6.53 18.46 -6.10
N PRO A 232 6.21 19.77 -5.99
CA PRO A 232 5.75 20.54 -7.13
C PRO A 232 6.75 20.40 -8.27
N SER A 233 6.25 20.23 -9.49
CA SER A 233 7.11 19.92 -10.63
C SER A 233 6.75 20.68 -11.90
N LEU A 234 5.51 21.15 -12.01
CA LEU A 234 5.03 21.81 -13.22
C LEU A 234 5.11 23.33 -13.06
N LYS A 235 6.08 23.94 -13.74
CA LYS A 235 6.18 25.40 -13.86
C LYS A 235 5.28 25.89 -14.99
N VAL A 236 4.46 26.90 -14.71
CA VAL A 236 3.59 27.55 -15.71
C VAL A 236 3.75 29.06 -15.63
N GLU A 237 3.69 29.77 -16.75
CA GLU A 237 3.83 31.24 -16.77
C GLU A 237 2.66 31.96 -16.06
N LEU A 238 1.51 31.29 -15.95
CA LEU A 238 0.28 31.84 -15.39
C LEU A 238 0.30 31.92 -13.84
N HIS A 239 1.27 31.27 -13.18
CA HIS A 239 1.34 31.21 -11.73
C HIS A 239 2.79 31.09 -11.23
N GLU A 240 3.16 31.89 -10.24
CA GLU A 240 4.53 31.99 -9.73
C GLU A 240 5.05 30.69 -9.11
N HIS A 241 4.19 29.95 -8.39
CA HIS A 241 4.58 28.69 -7.77
C HIS A 241 4.41 27.51 -8.72
N ASP A 242 5.33 26.56 -8.62
CA ASP A 242 5.21 25.29 -9.31
C ASP A 242 3.94 24.54 -8.85
N LEU A 243 3.28 23.90 -9.81
CA LEU A 243 2.08 23.12 -9.58
C LEU A 243 2.42 21.66 -9.30
N THR A 244 1.62 21.04 -8.45
CA THR A 244 1.66 19.60 -8.17
C THR A 244 0.51 18.92 -8.88
N PHE A 245 0.79 17.79 -9.54
CA PHE A 245 -0.21 16.96 -10.18
C PHE A 245 -0.94 16.08 -9.16
N PHE A 246 -2.27 16.03 -9.25
CA PHE A 246 -3.13 15.19 -8.43
C PHE A 246 -4.11 14.41 -9.30
N GLN A 247 -4.35 13.15 -8.96
CA GLN A 247 -5.47 12.38 -9.50
C GLN A 247 -6.68 12.50 -8.59
N ILE A 248 -7.85 12.72 -9.17
CA ILE A 248 -9.14 12.76 -8.50
C ILE A 248 -9.48 11.32 -8.10
N LYS A 249 -9.45 11.04 -6.79
CA LYS A 249 -9.84 9.72 -6.24
C LYS A 249 -11.27 9.69 -5.70
N ALA A 250 -11.91 10.85 -5.54
CA ALA A 250 -13.30 10.99 -5.13
C ALA A 250 -13.85 12.33 -5.62
N ASN A 251 -15.15 12.38 -5.92
CA ASN A 251 -15.86 13.57 -6.42
C ASN A 251 -16.09 14.55 -5.26
N THR A 252 -15.04 15.18 -4.75
CA THR A 252 -15.15 16.23 -3.72
C THR A 252 -15.47 17.56 -4.40
N ALA A 253 -16.75 17.91 -4.33
CA ALA A 253 -17.48 18.93 -5.09
C ALA A 253 -17.04 20.41 -4.93
N THR A 254 -15.77 20.73 -4.66
CA THR A 254 -15.36 22.10 -4.26
C THR A 254 -14.14 22.66 -4.99
N HIS A 255 -13.64 22.01 -6.04
CA HIS A 255 -12.50 22.54 -6.79
C HIS A 255 -13.01 23.23 -8.04
N LEU A 256 -12.91 24.56 -8.10
CA LEU A 256 -13.09 25.31 -9.35
C LEU A 256 -11.72 25.56 -9.95
N CYS A 257 -11.62 25.40 -11.27
CA CYS A 257 -10.43 25.82 -12.00
C CYS A 257 -10.32 27.34 -11.94
N ARG A 258 -9.13 27.85 -11.57
CA ARG A 258 -8.87 29.29 -11.45
C ARG A 258 -9.05 30.05 -12.78
N ILE A 259 -8.96 29.35 -13.91
CA ILE A 259 -9.00 29.95 -15.25
C ILE A 259 -10.43 29.97 -15.81
N CYS A 260 -11.11 28.82 -15.84
CA CYS A 260 -12.45 28.74 -16.44
C CYS A 260 -13.60 28.80 -15.44
N GLY A 261 -13.34 28.70 -14.13
CA GLY A 261 -14.37 28.70 -13.10
C GLY A 261 -15.25 27.44 -13.06
N ILE A 262 -14.97 26.44 -13.89
CA ILE A 262 -15.72 25.16 -13.94
C ILE A 262 -15.12 24.18 -12.93
N ASN A 263 -15.95 23.30 -12.38
CA ASN A 263 -15.53 22.26 -11.46
C ASN A 263 -14.75 21.12 -12.16
N PHE A 264 -14.11 20.27 -11.37
CA PHE A 264 -13.42 19.07 -11.87
C PHE A 264 -14.31 17.81 -11.87
N ASP A 265 -15.62 17.95 -12.06
CA ASP A 265 -16.54 16.81 -12.07
C ASP A 265 -16.33 15.99 -13.35
N PHE A 266 -16.24 14.67 -13.17
CA PHE A 266 -16.02 13.68 -14.23
C PHE A 266 -16.94 13.90 -15.44
N HIS A 267 -18.20 14.30 -15.20
CA HIS A 267 -19.19 14.56 -16.24
C HIS A 267 -19.06 15.93 -16.92
N ALA A 268 -18.51 16.95 -16.24
CA ALA A 268 -18.44 18.32 -16.73
C ALA A 268 -17.22 18.60 -17.63
N ILE A 269 -16.13 17.83 -17.48
CA ILE A 269 -14.86 18.08 -18.18
C ILE A 269 -14.42 17.01 -19.17
N GLY A 270 -15.28 16.01 -19.44
CA GLY A 270 -15.03 14.98 -20.45
C GLY A 270 -14.12 13.86 -19.96
N GLY A 271 -14.24 13.45 -18.71
CA GLY A 271 -13.47 12.32 -18.15
C GLY A 271 -12.05 12.65 -17.65
N GLU A 272 -11.68 13.93 -17.52
CA GLU A 272 -10.40 14.33 -16.93
C GLU A 272 -10.38 14.01 -15.42
N ILE A 273 -9.66 12.95 -15.06
CA ILE A 273 -9.52 12.42 -13.68
C ILE A 273 -8.33 13.03 -12.91
N ALA A 274 -7.79 14.14 -13.39
CA ALA A 274 -6.59 14.74 -12.80
C ALA A 274 -6.62 16.27 -12.87
N PHE A 275 -5.88 16.91 -11.98
CA PHE A 275 -5.74 18.34 -11.92
C PHE A 275 -4.35 18.74 -11.46
N ASN A 276 -3.96 19.97 -11.79
CA ASN A 276 -2.75 20.58 -11.29
C ASN A 276 -3.13 21.61 -10.23
N ARG A 277 -2.41 21.63 -9.11
CA ARG A 277 -2.72 22.51 -8.00
C ARG A 277 -1.48 23.16 -7.43
N CYS A 278 -1.59 24.47 -7.19
CA CYS A 278 -0.70 25.15 -6.28
C CYS A 278 -1.26 24.98 -4.86
N VAL A 279 -0.57 24.17 -4.05
CA VAL A 279 -0.97 23.92 -2.66
C VAL A 279 -0.80 25.16 -1.80
N GLN A 280 0.24 25.97 -2.06
CA GLN A 280 0.49 27.22 -1.31
C GLN A 280 -0.65 28.24 -1.48
N CYS A 281 -1.10 28.44 -2.72
CA CYS A 281 -2.13 29.43 -3.04
C CYS A 281 -3.55 28.84 -3.05
N ASN A 282 -3.70 27.54 -2.81
CA ASN A 282 -4.98 26.83 -2.90
C ASN A 282 -5.67 27.02 -4.28
N PHE A 283 -4.88 27.08 -5.37
CA PHE A 283 -5.41 27.24 -6.73
C PHE A 283 -5.36 25.93 -7.49
N ASN A 284 -6.47 25.59 -8.16
CA ASN A 284 -6.59 24.40 -8.99
C ASN A 284 -6.69 24.80 -10.47
N TYR A 285 -6.14 23.97 -11.34
CA TYR A 285 -6.11 24.19 -12.77
C TYR A 285 -6.42 22.88 -13.50
N HIS A 286 -7.40 22.94 -14.42
CA HIS A 286 -7.52 21.89 -15.43
C HIS A 286 -6.23 21.82 -16.21
N PHE A 287 -5.82 20.62 -16.58
CA PHE A 287 -4.66 20.42 -17.42
C PHE A 287 -4.81 21.22 -18.73
N LYS A 288 -5.96 21.10 -19.39
CA LYS A 288 -6.29 21.84 -20.62
C LYS A 288 -6.28 23.37 -20.45
N CYS A 289 -6.58 23.87 -19.26
CA CYS A 289 -6.57 25.31 -19.00
C CYS A 289 -5.15 25.88 -18.85
N LEU A 290 -4.15 25.05 -18.56
CA LEU A 290 -2.76 25.49 -18.40
C LEU A 290 -2.04 25.79 -19.72
N ARG A 291 -2.71 25.61 -20.87
CA ARG A 291 -2.14 25.83 -22.21
C ARG A 291 -0.83 25.05 -22.44
N ILE A 292 -0.70 23.89 -21.81
CA ILE A 292 0.41 22.97 -22.06
C ILE A 292 0.27 22.47 -23.51
N PRO A 293 1.28 22.63 -24.38
CA PRO A 293 1.14 22.29 -25.78
C PRO A 293 1.06 20.78 -25.97
N ASN A 294 0.19 20.28 -26.84
CA ASN A 294 0.12 18.83 -27.10
C ASN A 294 1.41 18.27 -27.73
N PHE A 295 2.21 19.15 -28.34
CA PHE A 295 3.46 18.81 -29.01
C PHE A 295 4.57 19.78 -28.61
N THR A 296 5.79 19.26 -28.45
CA THR A 296 6.97 20.10 -28.22
C THR A 296 8.20 19.48 -28.87
N SER A 297 9.18 20.32 -29.21
CA SER A 297 10.52 19.89 -29.62
C SER A 297 11.52 20.15 -28.50
N HIS A 298 12.52 19.29 -28.37
CA HIS A 298 13.53 19.41 -27.31
C HIS A 298 14.95 19.25 -27.87
N LYS A 299 15.93 20.01 -27.37
CA LYS A 299 17.30 19.99 -27.93
C LYS A 299 18.01 18.62 -27.84
N TYR A 300 17.65 17.80 -26.86
CA TYR A 300 18.22 16.45 -26.69
C TYR A 300 17.54 15.38 -27.54
N HIS A 301 16.44 15.69 -28.24
CA HIS A 301 15.72 14.71 -29.04
C HIS A 301 15.23 15.30 -30.37
N ARG A 302 15.51 14.62 -31.48
CA ARG A 302 15.27 15.18 -32.82
C ARG A 302 13.82 15.11 -33.28
N HIS A 303 13.05 14.16 -32.76
CA HIS A 303 11.64 14.04 -33.12
C HIS A 303 10.78 14.94 -32.23
N GLU A 304 9.62 15.30 -32.75
CA GLU A 304 8.59 15.92 -31.95
C GLU A 304 8.13 14.97 -30.85
N LEU A 305 7.89 15.54 -29.66
CA LEU A 305 7.37 14.84 -28.51
C LEU A 305 5.89 15.14 -28.38
N MET A 306 5.08 14.09 -28.30
CA MET A 306 3.66 14.15 -28.07
C MET A 306 3.37 14.01 -26.57
N LEU A 307 2.40 14.77 -26.10
CA LEU A 307 1.91 14.69 -24.73
C LEU A 307 1.00 13.47 -24.55
N MET A 308 1.29 12.64 -23.56
CA MET A 308 0.52 11.46 -23.17
C MET A 308 0.12 11.54 -21.70
N ASP A 309 -1.04 10.98 -21.36
CA ASP A 309 -1.60 11.00 -20.00
C ASP A 309 -0.93 10.00 -19.03
N SER A 310 -0.31 8.96 -19.59
CA SER A 310 0.46 7.94 -18.90
C SER A 310 1.39 7.22 -19.89
N TYR A 311 2.48 6.63 -19.41
CA TYR A 311 3.38 5.85 -20.25
C TYR A 311 4.13 4.79 -19.43
N ILE A 312 3.92 3.54 -19.78
CA ILE A 312 4.51 2.35 -19.16
C ILE A 312 5.32 1.62 -20.23
N GLU A 313 6.64 1.60 -20.07
CA GLU A 313 7.56 0.99 -21.03
C GLU A 313 7.62 -0.53 -20.89
N ASP A 314 7.52 -1.01 -19.64
CA ASP A 314 7.67 -2.41 -19.25
C ASP A 314 7.07 -2.68 -17.85
N ASP A 315 7.23 -3.93 -17.39
CA ASP A 315 6.76 -4.41 -16.08
C ASP A 315 7.76 -4.18 -14.94
N SER A 316 8.83 -3.41 -15.14
CA SER A 316 9.89 -3.18 -14.13
C SER A 316 9.41 -2.39 -12.91
N LYS A 317 8.25 -1.71 -13.01
CA LYS A 317 7.70 -0.75 -12.06
C LYS A 317 8.60 0.47 -11.79
N LYS A 318 9.71 0.64 -12.52
CA LYS A 318 10.64 1.76 -12.39
C LYS A 318 10.81 2.44 -13.75
N TYR A 319 10.27 3.63 -13.87
CA TYR A 319 10.28 4.39 -15.12
C TYR A 319 11.16 5.62 -14.93
N TYR A 320 11.94 6.02 -15.93
CA TYR A 320 12.87 7.15 -15.80
C TYR A 320 12.66 8.18 -16.90
N CYS A 321 12.96 9.44 -16.59
CA CYS A 321 12.93 10.52 -17.56
C CYS A 321 14.25 10.59 -18.34
N ASP A 322 14.21 10.54 -19.67
CA ASP A 322 15.41 10.56 -20.52
C ASP A 322 16.17 11.91 -20.54
N ILE A 323 15.65 12.93 -19.87
CA ILE A 323 16.29 14.25 -19.78
C ILE A 323 16.99 14.45 -18.44
N CYS A 324 16.35 14.08 -17.33
CA CYS A 324 16.89 14.31 -15.98
C CYS A 324 17.32 13.04 -15.25
N GLU A 325 17.08 11.87 -15.83
CA GLU A 325 17.40 10.54 -15.27
C GLU A 325 16.73 10.25 -13.91
N GLU A 326 15.75 11.07 -13.50
CA GLU A 326 14.94 10.86 -12.29
C GLU A 326 13.75 9.93 -12.56
N GLU A 327 13.31 9.22 -11.51
CA GLU A 327 12.16 8.30 -11.56
C GLU A 327 10.86 9.05 -11.89
N ARG A 328 10.15 8.57 -12.92
CA ARG A 328 8.82 8.99 -13.33
C ARG A 328 7.75 8.18 -12.62
N LYS A 329 6.61 8.83 -12.36
CA LYS A 329 5.38 8.14 -11.95
C LYS A 329 4.62 7.68 -13.21
N PRO A 330 4.29 6.38 -13.36
CA PRO A 330 3.74 5.83 -14.62
C PRO A 330 2.37 6.40 -15.01
N LYS A 331 1.60 6.86 -14.03
CA LYS A 331 0.27 7.45 -14.23
C LYS A 331 0.27 8.98 -14.31
N HIS A 332 1.45 9.59 -14.38
CA HIS A 332 1.59 11.03 -14.61
C HIS A 332 1.75 11.29 -16.10
N TRP A 333 1.27 12.45 -16.53
CA TRP A 333 1.41 12.88 -17.91
C TRP A 333 2.89 13.12 -18.24
N VAL A 334 3.28 12.75 -19.46
CA VAL A 334 4.66 12.81 -19.96
C VAL A 334 4.67 13.26 -21.42
N TYR A 335 5.82 13.75 -21.88
CA TYR A 335 6.08 13.86 -23.31
C TYR A 335 6.82 12.62 -23.78
N CYS A 336 6.31 11.96 -24.81
CA CYS A 336 6.98 10.84 -25.45
C CYS A 336 7.14 11.04 -26.95
N CYS A 337 8.18 10.46 -27.52
CA CYS A 337 8.28 10.31 -28.97
C CYS A 337 7.49 9.07 -29.42
N GLU A 338 6.73 9.16 -30.51
CA GLU A 338 6.09 7.97 -31.09
C GLU A 338 7.08 7.11 -31.88
N LYS A 339 8.12 7.74 -32.45
CA LYS A 339 9.10 7.07 -33.32
C LYS A 339 10.23 6.39 -32.54
N CYS A 340 10.41 6.77 -31.27
CA CYS A 340 11.49 6.30 -30.41
C CYS A 340 10.96 6.14 -28.99
N LYS A 341 11.57 5.27 -28.18
CA LYS A 341 11.23 5.13 -26.76
C LYS A 341 11.77 6.28 -25.90
N PHE A 342 11.66 7.53 -26.38
CA PHE A 342 12.09 8.71 -25.65
C PHE A 342 10.91 9.25 -24.83
N VAL A 343 11.05 9.36 -23.51
CA VAL A 343 10.02 9.76 -22.56
C VAL A 343 10.58 10.74 -21.53
N ALA A 344 9.90 11.87 -21.36
CA ALA A 344 10.33 12.92 -20.45
C ALA A 344 9.20 13.46 -19.58
N HIS A 345 9.55 13.94 -18.38
CA HIS A 345 8.65 14.78 -17.60
C HIS A 345 8.21 16.01 -18.40
N ILE A 346 6.98 16.49 -18.17
CA ILE A 346 6.46 17.72 -18.79
C ILE A 346 7.42 18.89 -18.59
N LYS A 347 7.86 19.12 -17.34
CA LYS A 347 8.83 20.19 -17.01
C LYS A 347 10.12 20.09 -17.81
N CYS A 348 10.62 18.87 -18.01
CA CYS A 348 11.91 18.64 -18.67
C CYS A 348 11.80 18.90 -20.16
N ALA A 349 10.70 18.51 -20.80
CA ALA A 349 10.47 18.75 -22.22
C ALA A 349 10.11 20.20 -22.55
N LEU A 350 9.49 20.93 -21.60
CA LEU A 350 9.10 22.34 -21.77
C LEU A 350 10.17 23.35 -21.35
N ASN A 351 11.08 22.97 -20.44
CA ASN A 351 12.21 23.83 -20.07
C ASN A 351 13.18 23.91 -21.24
N LYS A 352 12.93 24.88 -22.12
CA LYS A 352 13.95 25.40 -23.04
C LYS A 352 15.04 25.97 -22.15
N VAL A 353 16.14 25.25 -21.98
CA VAL A 353 17.36 25.82 -21.39
C VAL A 353 17.63 27.10 -22.16
N VAL A 354 17.46 28.23 -21.49
CA VAL A 354 17.86 29.54 -22.00
C VAL A 354 19.36 29.42 -22.24
N VAL A 355 19.76 29.38 -23.52
CA VAL A 355 21.16 29.48 -23.93
C VAL A 355 21.49 30.95 -24.04
#